data_AF-A0A1Q7QFG9-F1
#
_entry.id   AF-A0A1Q7QFG9-F1
#
_cell.length_a   1.000
_cell.length_b   1.000
_cell.length_c   1.000
_cell.angle_alpha   90.00
_cell.angle_beta   90.00
_cell.angle_gamma   90.00
#
_symmetry.space_group_name_H-M   'P 1'
#
loop_
_entity.id
_entity.type
_entity.pdbx_description
1 polymer ?
#
loop_
_entity_poly.entity_id
_entity_poly.type
_entity_poly.pdbx_seq_one_letter_code
_entity_poly.pdbx_strand_id
1 'polypeptide(L)'
;ILFLFGGVAQIARDPTTPRAELAVAAAGPLTSLALGGLFAITHPLAAGSALGAIIAYLAWVNAGLAGFNLIPGFPLDGGRMLRALVWRATGSLERATLIASRTGQVVAMLLIAAGVIRAFTGSGIGGLWLILLGWFMDTGAQGSYQQALLREALGKARVGDIMTREVHTIDPGLTLDQAVADYFLPHKHGGFPVVWGDRLLGIITLHDIRDVPRERRATAAVRDAMTPLSRLRTVRPSASAYDAFVRMAQDGIGRLLVTDP
;
A
#
# COMPACT_ATOMS: atom_id res chain seq x y z
N ILE A 1 -5.74 13.40 -0.81
CA ILE A 1 -7.00 12.98 -1.47
C ILE A 1 -8.09 12.93 -0.41
N LEU A 2 -9.25 13.56 -0.61
CA LEU A 2 -10.41 13.38 0.26
C LEU A 2 -11.31 12.26 -0.28
N PHE A 3 -11.58 11.26 0.56
CA PHE A 3 -12.55 10.20 0.35
C PHE A 3 -13.79 10.46 1.22
N LEU A 4 -14.89 9.74 0.94
CA LEU A 4 -16.13 9.76 1.73
C LEU A 4 -15.88 9.47 3.23
N PHE A 5 -14.79 8.76 3.54
CA PHE A 5 -14.40 8.37 4.91
C PHE A 5 -13.17 9.13 5.45
N GLY A 6 -12.72 10.22 4.79
CA GLY A 6 -11.65 11.08 5.30
C GLY A 6 -10.57 11.48 4.28
N GLY A 7 -9.62 12.32 4.72
CA GLY A 7 -8.50 12.78 3.89
C GLY A 7 -7.23 11.95 4.07
N VAL A 8 -6.70 11.36 2.99
CA VAL A 8 -5.36 10.78 2.97
C VAL A 8 -4.37 11.85 2.52
N ALA A 9 -3.53 12.34 3.44
CA ALA A 9 -2.36 13.12 3.11
C ALA A 9 -1.30 12.18 2.52
N GLN A 10 -0.87 12.41 1.28
CA GLN A 10 0.24 11.65 0.69
C GLN A 10 1.54 12.12 1.34
N ILE A 11 2.09 11.30 2.25
CA ILE A 11 3.39 11.56 2.86
C ILE A 11 4.45 10.82 2.03
N ALA A 12 5.42 11.56 1.49
CA ALA A 12 6.42 11.03 0.57
C ALA A 12 7.47 10.11 1.22
N ARG A 13 7.59 10.10 2.55
CA ARG A 13 8.49 9.23 3.31
C ARG A 13 7.92 8.86 4.67
N ASP A 14 8.08 7.59 5.05
CA ASP A 14 7.80 7.13 6.41
C ASP A 14 8.67 7.89 7.43
N PRO A 15 8.14 8.23 8.62
CA PRO A 15 8.92 8.85 9.69
C PRO A 15 10.12 8.00 10.11
N THR A 16 11.28 8.65 10.26
CA THR A 16 12.56 7.97 10.52
C THR A 16 12.81 7.67 12.00
N THR A 17 12.00 8.23 12.91
CA THR A 17 12.14 7.99 14.36
C THR A 17 10.79 7.83 15.06
N PRO A 18 10.72 7.08 16.19
CA PRO A 18 9.49 6.92 16.95
C PRO A 18 8.89 8.25 17.44
N ARG A 19 9.75 9.20 17.84
CA ARG A 19 9.29 10.52 18.30
C ARG A 19 8.66 11.33 17.17
N ALA A 20 9.24 11.28 15.97
CA ALA A 20 8.68 11.94 14.80
C ALA A 20 7.32 11.32 14.41
N GLU A 21 7.21 9.99 14.41
CA GLU A 21 5.94 9.29 14.19
C GLU A 21 4.87 9.73 15.18
N LEU A 22 5.19 9.75 16.49
CA LEU A 22 4.26 10.15 17.54
C LEU A 22 3.81 11.62 17.38
N ALA A 23 4.74 12.53 17.08
CA ALA A 23 4.44 13.94 16.90
C ALA A 23 3.52 14.19 15.70
N VAL A 24 3.80 13.52 14.56
CA VAL A 24 2.96 13.62 13.36
C VAL A 24 1.58 13.03 13.61
N ALA A 25 1.49 11.86 14.25
CA ALA A 25 0.21 11.22 14.55
C ALA A 25 -0.63 12.03 15.57
N ALA A 26 0.00 12.65 16.57
CA ALA A 26 -0.69 13.45 17.57
C ALA A 26 -1.20 14.79 17.02
N ALA A 27 -0.63 15.30 15.92
CA ALA A 27 -0.99 16.61 15.37
C ALA A 27 -2.49 16.70 15.00
N GLY A 28 -3.07 15.64 14.43
CA GLY A 28 -4.49 15.57 14.07
C GLY A 28 -5.39 15.71 15.32
N PRO A 29 -5.35 14.76 16.27
CA PRO A 29 -6.14 14.82 17.49
C PRO A 29 -5.95 16.10 18.30
N LEU A 30 -4.72 16.60 18.42
CA LEU A 30 -4.45 17.86 19.14
C LEU A 30 -5.07 19.07 18.45
N THR A 31 -5.04 19.12 17.12
CA THR A 31 -5.71 20.19 16.36
C THR A 31 -7.22 20.12 16.53
N SER A 32 -7.81 18.93 16.44
CA SER A 32 -9.24 18.74 16.70
C SER A 32 -9.62 19.12 18.14
N LEU A 33 -8.83 18.74 19.15
CA LEU A 33 -9.07 19.17 20.53
C LEU A 33 -8.96 20.70 20.70
N ALA A 34 -7.97 21.33 20.07
CA ALA A 34 -7.79 22.78 20.13
C ALA A 34 -8.98 23.52 19.51
N LEU A 35 -9.44 23.08 18.33
CA LEU A 35 -10.64 23.63 17.67
C LEU A 35 -11.90 23.37 18.49
N GLY A 36 -12.07 22.14 19.00
CA GLY A 36 -13.19 21.79 19.86
C GLY A 36 -13.27 22.65 21.12
N GLY A 37 -12.12 22.87 21.78
CA GLY A 37 -11.99 23.75 22.94
C GLY A 37 -12.27 25.21 22.59
N LEU A 38 -11.74 25.71 21.47
CA LEU A 38 -12.01 27.08 21.00
C LEU A 38 -13.51 27.32 20.76
N PHE A 39 -14.19 26.39 20.10
CA PHE A 39 -15.64 26.49 19.87
C PHE A 39 -16.42 26.35 21.18
N ALA A 40 -16.01 25.46 22.08
CA ALA A 40 -16.65 25.34 23.39
C ALA A 40 -16.54 26.63 24.23
N ILE A 41 -15.38 27.30 24.19
CA ILE A 41 -15.15 28.57 24.91
C ILE A 41 -15.95 29.72 24.28
N THR A 42 -16.07 29.77 22.96
CA THR A 42 -16.76 30.87 22.26
C THR A 42 -18.28 30.66 22.17
N HIS A 43 -18.78 29.44 22.35
CA HIS A 43 -20.20 29.10 22.32
C HIS A 43 -21.11 30.03 23.17
N PRO A 44 -20.77 30.39 24.43
CA PRO A 44 -21.61 31.26 25.25
C PRO A 44 -21.85 32.65 24.64
N LEU A 45 -20.92 33.16 23.83
CA LEU A 45 -21.02 34.48 23.19
C LEU A 45 -22.12 34.55 22.11
N ALA A 46 -22.52 33.39 21.59
CA ALA A 46 -23.56 33.26 20.56
C ALA A 46 -24.76 32.45 21.07
N ALA A 47 -24.90 32.27 22.38
CA ALA A 47 -25.94 31.46 22.98
C ALA A 47 -27.35 31.93 22.55
N GLY A 48 -28.23 30.97 22.26
CA GLY A 48 -29.61 31.24 21.81
C GLY A 48 -29.75 31.66 20.34
N SER A 49 -28.65 31.78 19.58
CA SER A 49 -28.67 32.08 18.15
C SER A 49 -28.41 30.83 17.28
N ALA A 50 -28.75 30.91 15.99
CA ALA A 50 -28.39 29.88 15.02
C ALA A 50 -26.86 29.68 14.91
N LEU A 51 -26.09 30.75 15.04
CA LEU A 51 -24.62 30.69 15.08
C LEU A 51 -24.13 29.90 16.31
N GLY A 52 -24.77 30.09 17.47
CA GLY A 52 -24.48 29.32 18.68
C GLY A 52 -24.67 27.81 18.47
N ALA A 53 -25.76 27.40 17.82
CA ALA A 53 -25.99 25.99 17.50
C ALA A 53 -24.90 25.39 16.60
N ILE A 54 -24.43 26.14 15.60
CA ILE A 54 -23.33 25.73 14.72
C ILE A 54 -22.03 25.60 15.51
N ILE A 55 -21.70 26.57 16.37
CA ILE A 55 -20.50 26.53 17.21
C ILE A 55 -20.53 25.33 18.17
N ALA A 56 -21.67 25.07 18.82
CA ALA A 56 -21.84 23.90 19.68
C ALA A 56 -21.64 22.58 18.91
N TYR A 57 -22.22 22.49 17.71
CA TYR A 57 -22.05 21.33 16.84
C TYR A 57 -20.58 21.14 16.44
N LEU A 58 -19.88 22.20 16.04
CA LEU A 58 -18.45 22.14 15.71
C LEU A 58 -17.60 21.73 16.91
N ALA A 59 -17.92 22.21 18.12
CA ALA A 59 -17.23 21.78 19.34
C ALA A 59 -17.39 20.27 19.56
N TRP A 60 -18.63 19.77 19.47
CA TRP A 60 -18.96 18.36 19.66
C TRP A 60 -18.31 17.47 18.60
N VAL A 61 -18.39 17.84 17.32
CA VAL A 61 -17.79 17.07 16.22
C VAL A 61 -16.27 17.00 16.36
N ASN A 62 -15.60 18.11 16.70
CA ASN A 62 -14.15 18.13 16.87
C ASN A 62 -13.69 17.31 18.10
N ALA A 63 -14.44 17.38 19.21
CA ALA A 63 -14.18 16.52 20.36
C ALA A 63 -14.38 15.03 20.02
N GLY A 64 -15.45 14.71 19.29
CA GLY A 64 -15.73 13.36 18.80
C GLY A 64 -14.65 12.84 17.84
N LEU A 65 -14.20 13.68 16.91
CA LEU A 65 -13.13 13.36 15.96
C LEU A 65 -11.80 13.11 16.67
N ALA A 66 -11.46 13.92 17.67
CA ALA A 66 -10.28 13.69 18.50
C ALA A 66 -10.38 12.37 19.28
N GLY A 67 -11.51 12.11 19.94
CA GLY A 67 -11.73 10.88 20.68
C GLY A 67 -11.65 9.64 19.79
N PHE A 68 -12.26 9.70 18.60
CA PHE A 68 -12.20 8.62 17.61
C PHE A 68 -10.78 8.41 17.11
N ASN A 69 -10.06 9.46 16.71
CA ASN A 69 -8.69 9.34 16.22
C ASN A 69 -7.69 8.94 17.31
N LEU A 70 -8.02 9.02 18.60
CA LEU A 70 -7.18 8.52 19.69
C LEU A 70 -7.36 7.03 19.98
N ILE A 71 -8.34 6.37 19.36
CA ILE A 71 -8.57 4.93 19.54
C ILE A 71 -7.30 4.15 19.14
N PRO A 72 -6.81 3.24 19.99
CA PRO A 72 -5.59 2.49 19.72
C PRO A 72 -5.84 1.44 18.64
N GLY A 73 -5.33 1.68 17.44
CA GLY A 73 -5.39 0.71 16.34
C GLY A 73 -5.38 1.37 14.97
N PHE A 74 -4.80 0.69 13.98
CA PHE A 74 -4.94 1.14 12.59
C PHE A 74 -6.40 1.02 12.11
N PRO A 75 -6.84 1.88 11.16
CA PRO A 75 -6.08 2.89 10.42
C PRO A 75 -5.96 4.27 11.12
N LEU A 76 -6.38 4.38 12.38
CA LEU A 76 -6.51 5.66 13.09
C LEU A 76 -5.16 6.20 13.57
N ASP A 77 -5.12 7.51 13.88
CA ASP A 77 -3.90 8.16 14.39
C ASP A 77 -3.43 7.54 15.71
N GLY A 78 -4.33 7.11 16.58
CA GLY A 78 -4.05 6.39 17.82
C GLY A 78 -3.35 5.06 17.58
N GLY A 79 -3.59 4.41 16.45
CA GLY A 79 -2.81 3.26 15.97
C GLY A 79 -1.36 3.62 15.65
N ARG A 80 -1.13 4.76 15.00
CA ARG A 80 0.22 5.28 14.73
C ARG A 80 0.94 5.73 16.00
N MET A 81 0.22 6.31 16.94
CA MET A 81 0.75 6.66 18.27
C MET A 81 1.14 5.40 19.04
N LEU A 82 0.28 4.38 19.09
CA LEU A 82 0.58 3.08 19.67
C LEU A 82 1.80 2.45 18.99
N ARG A 83 1.83 2.46 17.66
CA ARG A 83 2.98 1.98 16.87
C ARG A 83 4.26 2.71 17.27
N ALA A 84 4.25 4.03 17.41
CA ALA A 84 5.42 4.80 17.83
C ALA A 84 5.91 4.39 19.24
N LEU A 85 4.99 4.17 20.18
CA LEU A 85 5.33 3.73 21.54
C LEU A 85 5.93 2.32 21.54
N VAL A 86 5.31 1.37 20.83
CA VAL A 86 5.79 0.00 20.69
C VAL A 86 7.12 -0.04 19.95
N TRP A 87 7.30 0.79 18.91
CA TRP A 87 8.55 0.89 18.18
C TRP A 87 9.67 1.42 19.09
N ARG A 88 9.39 2.44 19.91
CA ARG A 88 10.34 2.94 20.91
C ARG A 88 10.75 1.85 21.92
N ALA A 89 9.81 1.00 22.32
CA ALA A 89 10.08 -0.07 23.28
C ALA A 89 10.81 -1.27 22.67
N THR A 90 10.49 -1.64 21.42
CA THR A 90 10.97 -2.88 20.79
C THR A 90 12.14 -2.68 19.81
N GLY A 91 12.37 -1.45 19.35
CA GLY A 91 13.37 -1.13 18.32
C GLY A 91 12.99 -1.54 16.89
N SER A 92 11.88 -2.24 16.67
CA SER A 92 11.43 -2.69 15.34
C SER A 92 10.12 -2.02 14.93
N LEU A 93 10.14 -1.34 13.79
CA LEU A 93 8.96 -0.69 13.21
C LEU A 93 7.97 -1.73 12.68
N GLU A 94 8.48 -2.85 12.16
CA GLU A 94 7.70 -3.96 11.62
C GLU A 94 6.84 -4.60 12.72
N ARG A 95 7.46 -4.99 13.84
CA ARG A 95 6.75 -5.55 15.00
C ARG A 95 5.73 -4.57 15.56
N ALA A 96 6.09 -3.29 15.64
CA ALA A 96 5.18 -2.26 16.11
C ALA A 96 3.97 -2.08 15.18
N THR A 97 4.17 -2.16 13.86
CA THR A 97 3.08 -2.12 12.87
C THR A 97 2.16 -3.32 13.03
N LEU A 98 2.70 -4.53 13.20
CA LEU A 98 1.89 -5.74 13.42
C LEU A 98 1.04 -5.65 14.69
N ILE A 99 1.62 -5.17 15.79
CA ILE A 99 0.91 -5.00 17.07
C ILE A 99 -0.20 -3.94 16.93
N ALA A 100 0.08 -2.80 16.31
CA ALA A 100 -0.90 -1.75 16.09
C ALA A 100 -2.05 -2.22 15.17
N SER A 101 -1.76 -2.98 14.12
CA SER A 101 -2.77 -3.56 13.25
C SER A 101 -3.64 -4.59 13.98
N ARG A 102 -3.06 -5.51 14.75
CA ARG A 102 -3.82 -6.49 15.56
C ARG A 102 -4.70 -5.80 16.61
N THR A 103 -4.20 -4.75 17.24
CA THR A 103 -4.99 -3.96 18.19
C THR A 103 -6.19 -3.32 17.47
N GLY A 104 -5.98 -2.79 16.26
CA GLY A 104 -7.07 -2.28 15.41
C GLY A 104 -8.12 -3.32 15.06
N GLN A 105 -7.72 -4.55 14.70
CA GLN A 105 -8.64 -5.66 14.43
C GLN A 105 -9.47 -6.04 15.67
N VAL A 106 -8.83 -6.12 16.85
CA VAL A 106 -9.54 -6.40 18.11
C VAL A 106 -10.56 -5.30 18.41
N VAL A 107 -10.17 -4.03 18.30
CA VAL A 107 -11.08 -2.91 18.51
C VAL A 107 -12.22 -2.91 17.49
N ALA A 108 -11.93 -3.18 16.22
CA ALA A 108 -12.93 -3.31 15.16
C ALA A 108 -13.96 -4.41 15.46
N MET A 109 -13.50 -5.60 15.89
CA MET A 109 -14.40 -6.69 16.29
C MET A 109 -15.27 -6.31 17.48
N LEU A 110 -14.73 -5.59 18.47
CA LEU A 110 -15.51 -5.09 19.61
C LEU A 110 -16.56 -4.07 19.17
N LEU A 111 -16.23 -3.16 18.24
CA LEU A 111 -17.18 -2.19 17.68
C LEU A 111 -18.30 -2.89 16.90
N ILE A 112 -17.97 -3.89 16.08
CA ILE A 112 -18.96 -4.69 15.35
C ILE A 112 -19.87 -5.42 16.32
N ALA A 113 -19.32 -6.11 17.33
CA ALA A 113 -20.10 -6.83 18.33
C ALA A 113 -21.03 -5.88 19.10
N ALA A 114 -20.54 -4.72 19.52
CA ALA A 114 -21.36 -3.69 20.17
C ALA A 114 -22.46 -3.19 19.23
N GLY A 115 -22.14 -2.95 17.96
CA GLY A 115 -23.10 -2.52 16.96
C GLY A 115 -24.21 -3.54 16.71
N VAL A 116 -23.86 -4.83 16.63
CA VAL A 116 -24.81 -5.95 16.53
C VAL A 116 -25.74 -5.97 17.74
N ILE A 117 -25.20 -5.93 18.96
CA ILE A 117 -26.01 -5.89 20.19
C ILE A 117 -26.99 -4.70 20.15
N ARG A 118 -26.49 -3.50 19.81
CA ARG A 118 -27.31 -2.28 19.73
C ARG A 118 -28.39 -2.32 18.65
N ALA A 119 -28.13 -3.01 17.54
CA ALA A 119 -29.10 -3.20 16.47
C ALA A 119 -30.31 -4.02 16.98
N PHE A 120 -30.08 -5.02 17.83
CA PHE A 120 -31.14 -5.85 18.41
C PHE A 120 -31.81 -5.24 19.66
N THR A 121 -31.18 -4.27 20.35
CA THR A 121 -31.77 -3.61 21.55
C THR A 121 -32.51 -2.30 21.23
N GLY A 122 -33.01 -2.12 20.01
CA GLY A 122 -33.86 -0.97 19.62
C GLY A 122 -33.13 0.30 19.17
N SER A 123 -31.81 0.24 18.94
CA SER A 123 -31.01 1.38 18.44
C SER A 123 -30.51 1.15 17.01
N GLY A 124 -31.37 0.60 16.13
CA GLY A 124 -31.01 0.05 14.82
C GLY A 124 -30.02 0.87 13.99
N ILE A 125 -30.29 2.16 13.79
CA ILE A 125 -29.42 3.05 12.98
C ILE A 125 -28.05 3.25 13.64
N GLY A 126 -28.00 3.45 14.95
CA GLY A 126 -26.74 3.62 15.69
C GLY A 126 -25.91 2.33 15.75
N GLY A 127 -26.59 1.17 15.88
CA GLY A 127 -25.95 -0.14 15.81
C GLY A 127 -25.34 -0.42 14.44
N LEU A 128 -26.09 -0.16 13.37
CA LEU A 128 -25.59 -0.27 12.00
C LEU A 128 -24.37 0.62 11.75
N TRP A 129 -24.38 1.85 12.26
CA TRP A 129 -23.24 2.76 12.15
C TRP A 129 -21.98 2.21 12.83
N LEU A 130 -22.11 1.63 14.03
CA LEU A 130 -20.99 0.99 14.72
C LEU A 130 -20.42 -0.21 13.95
N ILE A 131 -21.30 -1.02 13.33
CA ILE A 131 -20.89 -2.14 12.49
C ILE A 131 -20.08 -1.64 11.29
N LEU A 132 -20.56 -0.59 10.61
CA LEU A 132 -19.87 0.01 9.47
C LEU A 132 -18.50 0.59 9.86
N LEU A 133 -18.42 1.30 10.99
CA LEU A 133 -17.16 1.83 11.51
C LEU A 133 -16.17 0.72 11.85
N GLY A 134 -16.63 -0.34 12.52
CA GLY A 134 -15.80 -1.49 12.85
C GLY A 134 -15.32 -2.22 11.59
N TRP A 135 -16.18 -2.44 10.61
CA TRP A 135 -15.78 -3.06 9.33
C TRP A 135 -14.75 -2.23 8.56
N PHE A 136 -14.93 -0.90 8.52
CA PHE A 136 -13.95 0.01 7.94
C PHE A 136 -12.59 -0.07 8.65
N MET A 137 -12.61 -0.06 10.00
CA MET A 137 -11.39 -0.21 10.80
C MET A 137 -10.70 -1.56 10.54
N ASP A 138 -11.46 -2.66 10.50
CA ASP A 138 -10.93 -4.00 10.23
C ASP A 138 -10.25 -4.06 8.85
N THR A 139 -10.90 -3.52 7.81
CA THR A 139 -10.36 -3.47 6.45
C THR A 139 -9.03 -2.69 6.39
N GLY A 140 -8.96 -1.53 7.05
CA GLY A 140 -7.75 -0.72 7.12
C GLY A 140 -6.61 -1.40 7.92
N ALA A 141 -6.95 -2.08 9.01
CA ALA A 141 -6.02 -2.82 9.83
C ALA A 141 -5.47 -4.06 9.09
N GLN A 142 -6.32 -4.79 8.37
CA GLN A 142 -5.97 -5.94 7.54
C GLN A 142 -4.95 -5.56 6.47
N GLY A 143 -5.20 -4.47 5.72
CA GLY A 143 -4.27 -3.99 4.69
C GLY A 143 -2.90 -3.63 5.26
N SER A 144 -2.88 -2.92 6.39
CA SER A 144 -1.64 -2.55 7.08
C SER A 144 -0.88 -3.77 7.62
N TYR A 145 -1.60 -4.78 8.12
CA TYR A 145 -1.03 -6.03 8.60
C TYR A 145 -0.37 -6.84 7.48
N GLN A 146 -1.05 -7.04 6.35
CA GLN A 146 -0.52 -7.80 5.23
C GLN A 146 0.71 -7.13 4.62
N GLN A 147 0.71 -5.80 4.50
CA GLN A 147 1.87 -5.05 4.03
C GLN A 147 3.06 -5.19 4.98
N ALA A 148 2.83 -5.12 6.29
CA ALA A 148 3.87 -5.29 7.29
C ALA A 148 4.47 -6.70 7.28
N LEU A 149 3.64 -7.74 7.16
CA LEU A 149 4.10 -9.12 7.03
C LEU A 149 4.95 -9.32 5.78
N LEU A 150 4.51 -8.80 4.63
CA LEU A 150 5.27 -8.90 3.40
C LEU A 150 6.62 -8.18 3.50
N ARG A 151 6.63 -7.00 4.13
CA ARG A 151 7.86 -6.24 4.39
C ARG A 151 8.79 -6.96 5.36
N GLU A 152 8.26 -7.63 6.39
CA GLU A 152 9.07 -8.45 7.30
C GLU A 152 9.64 -9.69 6.59
N ALA A 153 8.85 -10.35 5.75
CA ALA A 153 9.26 -11.55 5.01
C ALA A 153 10.30 -11.25 3.93
N LEU A 154 10.10 -10.18 3.14
CA LEU A 154 10.97 -9.83 2.02
C LEU A 154 12.07 -8.81 2.38
N GLY A 155 11.92 -8.07 3.47
CA GLY A 155 12.81 -6.95 3.80
C GLY A 155 14.24 -7.34 4.13
N LYS A 156 14.48 -8.62 4.48
CA LYS A 156 15.83 -9.15 4.71
C LYS A 156 16.47 -9.77 3.47
N ALA A 157 15.67 -10.12 2.46
CA ALA A 157 16.14 -10.74 1.25
C ALA A 157 16.55 -9.69 0.21
N ARG A 158 17.65 -9.94 -0.50
CA ARG A 158 18.03 -9.17 -1.67
C ARG A 158 17.55 -9.87 -2.93
N VAL A 159 17.39 -9.11 -4.01
CA VAL A 159 17.03 -9.67 -5.32
C VAL A 159 18.00 -10.77 -5.74
N GLY A 160 19.30 -10.60 -5.50
CA GLY A 160 20.33 -11.59 -5.81
C GLY A 160 20.19 -12.92 -5.08
N ASP A 161 19.48 -12.95 -3.95
CA ASP A 161 19.25 -14.16 -3.16
C ASP A 161 18.11 -15.01 -3.74
N ILE A 162 17.18 -14.39 -4.48
CA ILE A 162 15.94 -15.02 -4.97
C ILE A 162 15.78 -14.96 -6.50
N MET A 163 16.75 -14.39 -7.24
CA MET A 163 16.70 -14.29 -8.69
C MET A 163 17.00 -15.62 -9.38
N THR A 164 16.39 -15.84 -10.55
CA THR A 164 16.82 -16.89 -11.47
C THR A 164 18.15 -16.49 -12.11
N ARG A 165 19.19 -17.31 -11.90
CA ARG A 165 20.55 -17.06 -12.42
C ARG A 165 20.74 -17.56 -13.84
N GLU A 166 20.17 -18.73 -14.14
CA GLU A 166 20.20 -19.31 -15.48
C GLU A 166 19.05 -18.71 -16.29
N VAL A 167 19.39 -17.72 -17.12
CA VAL A 167 18.45 -17.00 -17.97
C VAL A 167 18.62 -17.48 -19.40
N HIS A 168 17.57 -18.03 -19.98
CA HIS A 168 17.52 -18.29 -21.42
C HIS A 168 17.39 -16.97 -22.17
N THR A 169 18.25 -16.70 -23.13
CA THR A 169 18.25 -15.48 -23.94
C THR A 169 17.88 -15.79 -25.38
N ILE A 170 17.22 -14.85 -26.06
CA ILE A 170 16.82 -14.99 -27.47
C ILE A 170 17.72 -14.11 -28.34
N ASP A 171 18.13 -14.65 -29.49
CA ASP A 171 18.88 -13.90 -30.50
C ASP A 171 17.96 -12.88 -31.20
N PRO A 172 18.42 -11.62 -31.38
CA PRO A 172 17.61 -10.55 -31.99
C PRO A 172 17.17 -10.79 -33.44
N GLY A 173 17.89 -11.66 -34.16
CA GLY A 173 17.65 -11.97 -35.57
C GLY A 173 16.64 -13.09 -35.81
N LEU A 174 16.25 -13.84 -34.77
CA LEU A 174 15.21 -14.86 -34.88
C LEU A 174 13.88 -14.24 -35.29
N THR A 175 13.09 -14.99 -36.05
CA THR A 175 11.72 -14.57 -36.37
C THR A 175 10.81 -14.78 -35.16
N LEU A 176 9.69 -14.07 -35.10
CA LEU A 176 8.76 -14.22 -33.98
C LEU A 176 8.17 -15.64 -33.91
N ASP A 177 7.95 -16.30 -35.05
CA ASP A 177 7.48 -17.69 -35.06
C ASP A 177 8.53 -18.67 -34.53
N GLN A 178 9.81 -18.48 -34.88
CA GLN A 178 10.92 -19.25 -34.31
C GLN A 178 11.04 -19.01 -32.81
N ALA A 179 10.95 -17.75 -32.36
CA ALA A 179 10.97 -17.43 -30.94
C ALA A 179 9.84 -18.17 -30.19
N VAL A 180 8.62 -18.20 -30.74
CA VAL A 180 7.49 -18.94 -30.15
C VAL A 180 7.77 -20.44 -30.10
N ALA A 181 8.22 -21.03 -31.21
CA ALA A 181 8.44 -22.47 -31.34
C ALA A 181 9.58 -22.98 -30.46
N ASP A 182 10.71 -22.28 -30.46
CA ASP A 182 11.96 -22.76 -29.87
C ASP A 182 12.13 -22.31 -28.40
N TYR A 183 11.47 -21.22 -27.99
CA TYR A 183 11.63 -20.65 -26.65
C TYR A 183 10.33 -20.65 -25.83
N PHE A 184 9.27 -20.00 -26.31
CA PHE A 184 8.05 -19.83 -25.51
C PHE A 184 7.27 -21.13 -25.28
N LEU A 185 7.13 -21.98 -26.29
CA LEU A 185 6.45 -23.27 -26.16
C LEU A 185 7.20 -24.26 -25.25
N PRO A 186 8.54 -24.45 -25.38
CA PRO A 186 9.26 -25.43 -24.58
C PRO A 186 9.48 -24.99 -23.13
N HIS A 187 9.84 -23.72 -22.89
CA HIS A 187 10.27 -23.25 -21.56
C HIS A 187 9.14 -22.60 -20.73
N LYS A 188 7.97 -22.35 -21.34
CA LYS A 188 6.78 -21.74 -20.70
C LYS A 188 7.07 -20.44 -19.93
N HIS A 189 8.10 -19.70 -20.32
CA HIS A 189 8.39 -18.38 -19.76
C HIS A 189 7.55 -17.32 -20.48
N GLY A 190 7.05 -16.34 -19.73
CA GLY A 190 6.23 -15.25 -20.29
C GLY A 190 7.00 -14.21 -21.09
N GLY A 191 8.34 -14.23 -21.01
CA GLY A 191 9.24 -13.35 -21.74
C GLY A 191 10.70 -13.74 -21.56
N PHE A 192 11.53 -13.31 -22.50
CA PHE A 192 12.95 -13.65 -22.57
C PHE A 192 13.79 -12.40 -22.84
N PRO A 193 14.95 -12.25 -22.20
CA PRO A 193 15.91 -11.22 -22.54
C PRO A 193 16.41 -11.41 -23.98
N VAL A 194 16.46 -10.33 -24.75
CA VAL A 194 17.03 -10.30 -26.10
C VAL A 194 18.47 -9.82 -26.00
N VAL A 195 19.41 -10.68 -26.39
CA VAL A 195 20.84 -10.45 -26.19
C VAL A 195 21.58 -10.65 -27.50
N TRP A 196 22.55 -9.76 -27.79
CA TRP A 196 23.45 -9.91 -28.92
C TRP A 196 24.91 -9.96 -28.43
N GLY A 197 25.54 -11.14 -28.52
CA GLY A 197 26.81 -11.40 -27.86
C GLY A 197 26.63 -11.27 -26.35
N ASP A 198 27.36 -10.34 -25.72
CA ASP A 198 27.23 -10.03 -24.29
C ASP A 198 26.34 -8.81 -24.00
N ARG A 199 25.72 -8.22 -25.02
CA ARG A 199 24.93 -6.98 -24.88
C ARG A 199 23.43 -7.27 -24.79
N LEU A 200 22.83 -6.93 -23.66
CA LEU A 200 21.37 -6.90 -23.49
C LEU A 200 20.77 -5.78 -24.34
N LEU A 201 19.87 -6.13 -25.26
CA LEU A 201 19.17 -5.17 -26.13
C LEU A 201 17.76 -4.84 -25.64
N GLY A 202 17.10 -5.78 -24.97
CA GLY A 202 15.71 -5.62 -24.53
C GLY A 202 15.11 -6.90 -23.95
N ILE A 203 13.78 -6.96 -23.90
CA ILE A 203 13.00 -8.15 -23.57
C ILE A 203 11.91 -8.34 -24.62
N ILE A 204 11.65 -9.59 -24.99
CA ILE A 204 10.50 -9.95 -25.80
C ILE A 204 9.54 -10.78 -24.96
N THR A 205 8.26 -10.45 -24.99
CA THR A 205 7.20 -11.13 -24.25
C THR A 205 6.14 -11.73 -25.18
N LEU A 206 5.31 -12.64 -24.66
CA LEU A 206 4.15 -13.12 -25.41
C LEU A 206 3.16 -11.99 -25.75
N HIS A 207 3.12 -10.93 -24.95
CA HIS A 207 2.29 -9.76 -25.25
C HIS A 207 2.80 -9.05 -26.50
N ASP A 208 4.10 -8.74 -26.56
CA ASP A 208 4.73 -8.08 -27.71
C ASP A 208 4.52 -8.88 -29.00
N ILE A 209 4.64 -10.21 -28.93
CA ILE A 209 4.41 -11.10 -30.08
C ILE A 209 2.93 -11.10 -30.50
N ARG A 210 2.00 -11.01 -29.54
CA ARG A 210 0.55 -10.99 -29.82
C ARG A 210 0.14 -9.72 -30.56
N ASP A 211 0.81 -8.59 -30.31
CA ASP A 211 0.54 -7.31 -30.98
C ASP A 211 0.97 -7.31 -32.45
N VAL A 212 1.81 -8.26 -32.86
CA VAL A 212 2.20 -8.45 -34.27
C VAL A 212 1.20 -9.40 -34.98
N PRO A 213 0.60 -9.00 -36.13
CA PRO A 213 -0.28 -9.86 -36.92
C PRO A 213 0.39 -11.16 -37.33
N ARG A 214 -0.36 -12.28 -37.33
CA ARG A 214 0.18 -13.63 -37.57
C ARG A 214 0.93 -13.74 -38.90
N GLU A 215 0.46 -13.07 -39.94
CA GLU A 215 1.01 -13.11 -41.29
C GLU A 215 2.42 -12.51 -41.37
N ARG A 216 2.76 -11.61 -40.42
CA ARG A 216 4.08 -10.96 -40.35
C ARG A 216 5.06 -11.66 -39.41
N ARG A 217 4.62 -12.60 -38.56
CA ARG A 217 5.47 -13.23 -37.55
C ARG A 217 6.57 -14.12 -38.13
N ALA A 218 6.31 -14.69 -39.31
CA ALA A 218 7.28 -15.52 -40.03
C ALA A 218 8.50 -14.74 -40.54
N THR A 219 8.38 -13.42 -40.72
CA THR A 219 9.46 -12.57 -41.27
C THR A 219 9.90 -11.44 -40.34
N ALA A 220 9.06 -11.02 -39.39
CA ALA A 220 9.42 -10.02 -38.39
C ALA A 220 10.48 -10.58 -37.43
N ALA A 221 11.54 -9.81 -37.22
CA ALA A 221 12.61 -10.18 -36.29
C ALA A 221 12.23 -9.81 -34.85
N VAL A 222 12.75 -10.57 -33.88
CA VAL A 222 12.59 -10.32 -32.45
C VAL A 222 13.01 -8.90 -32.07
N ARG A 223 14.11 -8.39 -32.62
CA ARG A 223 14.60 -7.02 -32.36
C ARG A 223 13.61 -5.91 -32.74
N ASP A 224 12.71 -6.17 -33.68
CA ASP A 224 11.77 -5.17 -34.19
C ASP A 224 10.49 -5.11 -33.33
N ALA A 225 10.19 -6.18 -32.58
CA ALA A 225 9.03 -6.27 -31.71
C ALA A 225 9.36 -6.19 -30.21
N MET A 226 10.62 -6.35 -29.81
CA MET A 226 11.02 -6.34 -28.40
C MET A 226 10.76 -4.98 -27.73
N THR A 227 10.55 -5.00 -26.41
CA THR A 227 10.66 -3.79 -25.60
C THR A 227 12.15 -3.47 -25.40
N PRO A 228 12.65 -2.32 -25.89
CA PRO A 228 14.08 -1.99 -25.86
C PRO A 228 14.56 -1.65 -24.45
N LEU A 229 15.84 -1.89 -24.16
CA LEU A 229 16.47 -1.64 -22.86
C LEU A 229 16.21 -0.23 -22.31
N SER A 230 16.15 0.77 -23.19
CA SER A 230 15.87 2.17 -22.81
C SER A 230 14.49 2.40 -22.17
N ARG A 231 13.54 1.49 -22.41
CA ARG A 231 12.19 1.52 -21.81
C ARG A 231 12.03 0.50 -20.68
N LEU A 232 13.03 -0.34 -20.44
CA LEU A 232 12.95 -1.37 -19.42
C LEU A 232 13.22 -0.81 -18.04
N ARG A 233 12.42 -1.27 -17.08
CA ARG A 233 12.73 -1.17 -15.66
C ARG A 233 13.56 -2.38 -15.26
N THR A 234 14.82 -2.14 -14.93
CA THR A 234 15.71 -3.17 -14.39
C THR A 234 15.91 -2.98 -12.89
N VAL A 235 16.40 -4.03 -12.24
CA VAL A 235 16.75 -4.01 -10.82
C VAL A 235 18.15 -4.58 -10.63
N ARG A 236 18.88 -4.08 -9.63
CA ARG A 236 20.20 -4.62 -9.28
C ARG A 236 20.06 -5.83 -8.37
N PRO A 237 20.99 -6.79 -8.41
CA PRO A 237 21.03 -7.91 -7.46
C PRO A 237 21.07 -7.46 -6.00
N SER A 238 21.69 -6.30 -5.72
CA SER A 238 21.82 -5.74 -4.38
C SER A 238 20.54 -5.07 -3.84
N ALA A 239 19.51 -4.90 -4.68
CA ALA A 239 18.28 -4.23 -4.27
C ALA A 239 17.44 -5.10 -3.31
N SER A 240 16.59 -4.44 -2.53
CA SER A 240 15.62 -5.11 -1.66
C SER A 240 14.61 -5.92 -2.48
N ALA A 241 14.37 -7.17 -2.08
CA ALA A 241 13.33 -8.01 -2.68
C ALA A 241 11.93 -7.39 -2.50
N TYR A 242 11.68 -6.73 -1.36
CA TYR A 242 10.42 -6.02 -1.12
C TYR A 242 10.22 -4.87 -2.12
N ASP A 243 11.25 -4.06 -2.36
CA ASP A 243 11.16 -2.92 -3.29
C ASP A 243 10.97 -3.40 -4.73
N ALA A 244 11.63 -4.50 -5.11
CA ALA A 244 11.44 -5.14 -6.41
C ALA A 244 10.00 -5.65 -6.57
N PHE A 245 9.44 -6.33 -5.56
CA PHE A 245 8.06 -6.78 -5.55
C PHE A 245 7.07 -5.61 -5.68
N VAL A 246 7.25 -4.53 -4.90
CA VAL A 246 6.38 -3.35 -4.96
C VAL A 246 6.40 -2.73 -6.36
N ARG A 247 7.59 -2.63 -7.00
CA ARG A 247 7.71 -2.15 -8.38
C ARG A 247 6.99 -3.06 -9.37
N MET A 248 7.15 -4.38 -9.25
CA MET A 248 6.45 -5.36 -10.09
C MET A 248 4.92 -5.19 -10.01
N ALA A 249 4.39 -5.03 -8.81
CA ALA A 249 2.96 -4.82 -8.59
C ALA A 249 2.47 -3.48 -9.15
N GLN A 250 3.24 -2.40 -9.01
CA GLN A 250 2.91 -1.06 -9.53
C GLN A 250 2.92 -1.02 -11.05
N ASP A 251 3.91 -1.64 -11.68
CA ASP A 251 4.08 -1.67 -13.12
C ASP A 251 3.22 -2.76 -13.79
N GLY A 252 2.55 -3.62 -13.00
CA GLY A 252 1.73 -4.72 -13.50
C GLY A 252 2.54 -5.81 -14.23
N ILE A 253 3.82 -5.93 -13.92
CA ILE A 253 4.74 -6.87 -14.58
C ILE A 253 5.02 -8.09 -13.69
N GLY A 254 4.93 -9.28 -14.29
CA GLY A 254 5.20 -10.53 -13.59
C GLY A 254 6.69 -10.85 -13.42
N ARG A 255 7.60 -10.09 -14.04
CA ARG A 255 9.05 -10.32 -14.01
C ARG A 255 9.80 -8.99 -14.12
N LEU A 256 10.94 -8.89 -13.43
CA LEU A 256 11.91 -7.80 -13.57
C LEU A 256 13.24 -8.36 -14.08
N LEU A 257 13.83 -7.66 -15.03
CA LEU A 257 15.18 -7.96 -15.49
C LEU A 257 16.20 -7.54 -14.44
N VAL A 258 17.03 -8.48 -14.01
CA VAL A 258 18.13 -8.18 -13.09
C VAL A 258 19.38 -7.91 -13.90
N THR A 259 19.98 -6.74 -13.72
CA THR A 259 21.18 -6.30 -14.45
C THR A 259 22.21 -5.72 -13.49
N ASP A 260 23.47 -6.09 -13.66
CA ASP A 260 24.60 -5.39 -13.04
C ASP A 260 25.16 -4.40 -14.08
N PRO A 261 25.29 -3.09 -13.76
CA PRO A 261 25.87 -2.10 -14.65
C PRO A 261 27.37 -2.30 -14.88
#